data_AF-A0A7Z9T912-F1
#
_entry.id   AF-A0A7Z9T912-F1
#
_cell.length_a   1.000
_cell.length_b   1.000
_cell.length_c   1.000
_cell.angle_alpha   90.00
_cell.angle_beta   90.00
_cell.angle_gamma   90.00
#
_symmetry.space_group_name_H-M   'P 1'
#
loop_
_entity.id
_entity.type
_entity.pdbx_description
1 polymer ?
#
loop_
_entity_poly.entity_id
_entity_poly.type
_entity_poly.pdbx_seq_one_letter_code
_entity_poly.pdbx_strand_id
1 'polypeptide(L)'
;MVSKKKNRNSQQFESKPVSNTGGPPWILIGGVLAVIGVTSFVMLSRSPSGNSSENTDSTLAANQGSSAEEPEVPERPAPPPTPVDRTPVPSADAQMPPLPPVSNMVPRAPEVVRDAYIFAAQRPDILEYVPCFCGCETAGHTRNADCFVASRNEDGAVREWDTHGMACTICVDVARDAMQLSASGASTVDIRAAVESKYAAYPRQTPTPSPPAN
;
A
#
# COMPACT_ATOMS: atom_id res chain seq x y z
N MET A 1 -38.16 -26.12 55.42
CA MET A 1 -37.76 -25.63 56.76
C MET A 1 -36.33 -26.11 57.03
N VAL A 2 -35.45 -25.17 57.44
CA VAL A 2 -34.12 -25.32 58.11
C VAL A 2 -32.99 -25.96 57.26
N SER A 3 -32.02 -25.19 56.70
CA SER A 3 -30.76 -24.66 57.31
C SER A 3 -29.78 -25.76 57.78
N LYS A 4 -28.44 -25.70 57.68
CA LYS A 4 -27.42 -24.76 57.17
C LYS A 4 -26.09 -25.51 57.41
N LYS A 5 -25.20 -25.68 56.43
CA LYS A 5 -23.82 -26.10 56.70
C LYS A 5 -22.85 -25.05 56.15
N LYS A 6 -22.03 -24.58 57.06
CA LYS A 6 -21.08 -23.47 57.02
C LYS A 6 -19.75 -24.00 56.48
N ASN A 7 -19.10 -23.31 55.55
CA ASN A 7 -17.71 -22.93 55.81
C ASN A 7 -17.21 -21.78 54.92
N ARG A 8 -16.47 -20.88 55.58
CA ARG A 8 -15.73 -19.75 55.03
C ARG A 8 -14.48 -20.26 54.33
N ASN A 9 -14.08 -19.64 53.22
CA ASN A 9 -12.77 -19.00 53.17
C ASN A 9 -12.74 -17.94 52.07
N SER A 10 -12.67 -16.69 52.49
CA SER A 10 -12.48 -15.52 51.62
C SER A 10 -10.99 -15.34 51.44
N GLN A 11 -10.47 -15.57 50.22
CA GLN A 11 -9.21 -14.98 49.81
C GLN A 11 -9.51 -13.81 48.87
N GLN A 12 -9.49 -12.65 49.49
CA GLN A 12 -9.54 -11.33 48.92
C GLN A 12 -8.25 -11.12 48.11
N PHE A 13 -8.34 -11.16 46.78
CA PHE A 13 -7.31 -10.57 45.92
C PHE A 13 -7.58 -9.08 45.83
N GLU A 14 -6.86 -8.34 46.68
CA GLU A 14 -6.78 -6.89 46.71
C GLU A 14 -6.33 -6.36 45.34
N SER A 15 -7.23 -5.76 44.58
CA SER A 15 -6.89 -5.05 43.35
C SER A 15 -6.19 -3.73 43.69
N LYS A 16 -4.87 -3.67 43.51
CA LYS A 16 -4.12 -2.42 43.58
C LYS A 16 -4.58 -1.48 42.46
N PRO A 17 -4.85 -0.19 42.73
CA PRO A 17 -5.08 0.78 41.67
C PRO A 17 -3.75 1.09 40.97
N VAL A 18 -3.69 0.86 39.66
CA VAL A 18 -2.62 1.38 38.82
C VAL A 18 -2.81 2.89 38.73
N SER A 19 -1.93 3.62 39.41
CA SER A 19 -1.76 5.05 39.30
C SER A 19 -1.23 5.41 37.92
N ASN A 20 -2.06 6.04 37.08
CA ASN A 20 -1.63 6.74 35.88
C ASN A 20 -0.99 8.08 36.30
N THR A 21 0.34 8.13 36.28
CA THR A 21 1.13 9.37 36.35
C THR A 21 1.24 9.97 34.95
N GLY A 22 0.89 11.26 34.85
CA GLY A 22 0.68 11.95 33.59
C GLY A 22 1.90 12.60 32.92
N GLY A 23 1.63 13.06 31.70
CA GLY A 23 2.39 13.97 30.84
C GLY A 23 1.50 14.41 29.66
N PRO A 24 1.70 15.60 29.06
CA PRO A 24 0.82 16.75 29.30
C PRO A 24 -0.24 17.07 28.22
N PRO A 25 -1.32 17.82 28.60
CA PRO A 25 -2.41 18.20 27.70
C PRO A 25 -2.10 19.50 26.95
N TRP A 26 -2.16 19.47 25.63
CA TRP A 26 -2.10 20.67 24.79
C TRP A 26 -3.48 21.38 24.80
N ILE A 27 -3.69 22.27 25.75
CA ILE A 27 -4.76 23.26 25.67
C ILE A 27 -4.15 24.67 25.58
N LEU A 28 -4.76 25.49 24.72
CA LEU A 28 -4.82 26.97 24.73
C LEU A 28 -3.80 27.74 23.88
N ILE A 29 -4.07 27.80 22.58
CA ILE A 29 -4.01 29.06 21.81
C ILE A 29 -5.35 29.09 21.06
N GLY A 30 -6.36 29.85 21.48
CA GLY A 30 -6.31 31.31 21.61
C GLY A 30 -6.78 31.90 20.28
N GLY A 31 -8.10 32.06 20.13
CA GLY A 31 -8.69 32.65 18.93
C GLY A 31 -8.29 34.11 18.75
N VAL A 32 -8.03 34.50 17.50
CA VAL A 32 -8.17 35.88 17.03
C VAL A 32 -8.93 35.81 15.71
N LEU A 33 -10.14 36.38 15.74
CA LEU A 33 -10.93 36.73 14.57
C LEU A 33 -10.19 37.82 13.79
N ALA A 34 -9.88 37.56 12.53
CA ALA A 34 -9.58 38.61 11.56
C ALA A 34 -10.37 38.33 10.28
N VAL A 35 -11.60 38.85 10.25
CA VAL A 35 -12.37 39.04 9.03
C VAL A 35 -11.67 40.13 8.23
N ILE A 36 -11.04 39.78 7.11
CA ILE A 36 -10.58 40.75 6.12
C ILE A 36 -11.20 40.39 4.77
N GLY A 37 -12.24 41.17 4.45
CA GLY A 37 -12.56 41.71 3.14
C GLY A 37 -12.52 40.77 1.93
N VAL A 38 -13.70 40.32 1.53
CA VAL A 38 -14.00 40.03 0.12
C VAL A 38 -13.91 41.34 -0.66
N THR A 39 -12.96 41.45 -1.59
CA THR A 39 -13.05 42.42 -2.69
C THR A 39 -12.84 41.68 -4.01
N SER A 40 -13.97 41.31 -4.61
CA SER A 40 -14.07 40.92 -6.01
C SER A 40 -13.56 42.07 -6.89
N PHE A 41 -12.42 41.89 -7.55
CA PHE A 41 -11.99 42.79 -8.63
C PHE A 41 -12.06 42.04 -9.96
N VAL A 42 -13.26 42.03 -10.54
CA VAL A 42 -13.47 41.77 -11.96
C VAL A 42 -13.38 43.12 -12.68
N MET A 43 -12.32 43.33 -13.45
CA MET A 43 -12.27 44.36 -14.48
C MET A 43 -11.71 43.77 -15.78
N LEU A 44 -12.64 43.67 -16.72
CA LEU A 44 -12.50 43.31 -18.11
C LEU A 44 -11.80 44.45 -18.88
N SER A 45 -10.93 44.08 -19.83
CA SER A 45 -10.64 44.79 -21.08
C SER A 45 -9.97 46.18 -21.04
N ARG A 46 -8.72 46.25 -21.52
CA ARG A 46 -8.34 46.97 -22.77
C ARG A 46 -6.83 46.99 -22.96
N SER A 47 -6.36 46.37 -24.04
CA SER A 47 -5.08 46.71 -24.68
C SER A 47 -5.15 48.12 -25.28
N PRO A 48 -4.02 48.83 -25.36
CA PRO A 48 -3.74 49.63 -26.53
C PRO A 48 -2.47 49.13 -27.21
N SER A 49 -2.63 48.83 -28.49
CA SER A 49 -1.57 48.66 -29.48
C SER A 49 -0.62 49.86 -29.46
N GLY A 50 0.66 49.58 -29.26
CA GLY A 50 1.76 50.50 -29.55
C GLY A 50 2.60 49.92 -30.67
N ASN A 51 2.29 50.35 -31.88
CA ASN A 51 3.09 50.17 -33.08
C ASN A 51 4.18 51.25 -33.11
N SER A 52 5.45 50.87 -33.11
CA SER A 52 6.53 51.67 -33.69
C SER A 52 7.72 50.76 -34.01
N SER A 53 7.95 50.60 -35.30
CA SER A 53 9.14 50.03 -35.89
C SER A 53 10.25 51.08 -35.87
N GLU A 54 11.39 50.79 -35.26
CA GLU A 54 12.67 51.41 -35.61
C GLU A 54 13.74 50.33 -35.62
N ASN A 55 14.29 50.10 -36.82
CA ASN A 55 15.50 49.33 -37.06
C ASN A 55 16.70 50.25 -36.86
N THR A 56 17.71 49.81 -36.09
CA THR A 56 19.14 50.02 -36.42
C THR A 56 20.01 49.01 -35.65
N ASP A 57 20.47 48.02 -36.41
CA ASP A 57 21.87 47.60 -36.62
C ASP A 57 22.86 47.34 -35.47
N SER A 58 23.61 46.24 -35.69
CA SER A 58 24.91 45.86 -35.16
C SER A 58 25.02 45.35 -33.71
N THR A 59 25.18 44.04 -33.55
CA THR A 59 26.50 43.42 -33.23
C THR A 59 26.39 41.89 -33.21
N LEU A 60 27.32 41.24 -33.91
CA LEU A 60 27.56 39.81 -33.95
C LEU A 60 27.86 39.25 -32.56
N ALA A 61 27.10 38.25 -32.12
CA ALA A 61 27.56 37.28 -31.12
C ALA A 61 27.00 35.90 -31.49
N ALA A 62 27.90 35.03 -31.93
CA ALA A 62 27.64 33.62 -32.11
C ALA A 62 27.26 33.00 -30.77
N ASN A 63 26.07 32.39 -30.67
CA ASN A 63 25.77 31.47 -29.58
C ASN A 63 26.01 30.05 -30.07
N GLN A 64 27.26 29.60 -29.90
CA GLN A 64 27.62 28.19 -30.01
C GLN A 64 27.31 27.52 -28.68
N GLY A 65 26.64 26.37 -28.77
CA GLY A 65 26.82 25.23 -27.87
C GLY A 65 26.52 25.46 -26.40
N SER A 66 25.33 25.04 -25.98
CA SER A 66 25.22 24.40 -24.67
C SER A 66 24.25 23.24 -24.82
N SER A 67 24.83 22.03 -24.96
CA SER A 67 24.14 20.80 -24.56
C SER A 67 23.70 21.02 -23.12
N ALA A 68 22.40 21.17 -22.92
CA ALA A 68 21.82 21.02 -21.60
C ALA A 68 22.06 19.56 -21.21
N GLU A 69 22.95 19.38 -20.25
CA GLU A 69 23.15 18.13 -19.52
C GLU A 69 21.78 17.69 -18.99
N GLU A 70 21.35 16.52 -19.47
CA GLU A 70 20.15 15.84 -18.97
C GLU A 70 20.40 15.53 -17.48
N PRO A 71 19.47 15.82 -16.56
CA PRO A 71 19.69 15.52 -15.15
C PRO A 71 19.89 14.02 -14.99
N GLU A 72 21.05 13.59 -14.50
CA GLU A 72 21.28 12.20 -14.10
C GLU A 72 20.21 11.81 -13.08
N VAL A 73 19.26 11.00 -13.52
CA VAL A 73 18.35 10.30 -12.63
C VAL A 73 19.22 9.36 -11.80
N PRO A 74 19.25 9.48 -10.46
CA PRO A 74 20.08 8.60 -9.65
C PRO A 74 19.71 7.15 -9.93
N GLU A 75 20.68 6.38 -10.43
CA GLU A 75 20.56 4.97 -10.75
C GLU A 75 20.05 4.25 -9.49
N ARG A 76 18.81 3.76 -9.55
CA ARG A 76 18.24 2.99 -8.45
C ARG A 76 19.08 1.70 -8.35
N PRO A 77 19.57 1.31 -7.16
CA PRO A 77 20.35 0.09 -7.01
C PRO A 77 19.65 -1.07 -7.71
N ALA A 78 20.39 -1.80 -8.54
CA ALA A 78 19.85 -2.97 -9.22
C ALA A 78 19.23 -3.89 -8.15
N PRO A 79 18.01 -4.41 -8.36
CA PRO A 79 17.39 -5.29 -7.39
C PRO A 79 18.33 -6.46 -7.10
N PRO A 80 18.43 -6.92 -5.84
CA PRO A 80 19.30 -8.02 -5.48
C PRO A 80 19.02 -9.24 -6.36
N PRO A 81 20.05 -10.07 -6.64
CA PRO A 81 19.90 -11.22 -7.52
C PRO A 81 18.76 -12.12 -7.02
N THR A 82 17.88 -12.52 -7.93
CA THR A 82 16.77 -13.42 -7.64
C THR A 82 17.32 -14.77 -7.18
N PRO A 83 16.99 -15.25 -5.96
CA PRO A 83 17.17 -16.63 -5.54
C PRO A 83 16.60 -17.60 -6.57
N VAL A 84 17.25 -18.75 -6.64
CA VAL A 84 17.19 -19.76 -7.70
C VAL A 84 15.84 -20.50 -7.82
N ASP A 85 14.84 -20.12 -7.02
CA ASP A 85 13.52 -20.75 -6.94
C ASP A 85 12.39 -19.71 -6.80
N ARG A 86 12.55 -18.57 -7.47
CA ARG A 86 11.52 -17.52 -7.52
C ARG A 86 10.69 -17.62 -8.78
N THR A 87 9.39 -17.42 -8.63
CA THR A 87 8.52 -17.02 -9.73
C THR A 87 9.10 -15.76 -10.41
N PRO A 88 9.37 -15.80 -11.72
CA PRO A 88 9.77 -14.60 -12.46
C PRO A 88 8.69 -13.52 -12.37
N VAL A 89 9.11 -12.26 -12.32
CA VAL A 89 8.17 -11.15 -12.50
C VAL A 89 7.74 -11.15 -13.97
N PRO A 90 6.45 -11.34 -14.28
CA PRO A 90 6.00 -11.36 -15.66
C PRO A 90 6.16 -9.96 -16.29
N SER A 91 6.26 -9.91 -17.62
CA SER A 91 6.26 -8.64 -18.34
C SER A 91 4.97 -7.86 -18.07
N ALA A 92 5.04 -6.53 -18.14
CA ALA A 92 3.88 -5.65 -17.90
C ALA A 92 2.73 -5.91 -18.88
N ASP A 93 3.03 -6.41 -20.08
CA ASP A 93 2.09 -6.78 -21.14
C ASP A 93 1.76 -8.29 -21.16
N ALA A 94 2.21 -9.06 -20.16
CA ALA A 94 1.93 -10.48 -20.08
C ALA A 94 0.42 -10.75 -20.09
N GLN A 95 -0.01 -11.62 -21.00
CA GLN A 95 -1.41 -11.95 -21.15
C GLN A 95 -1.88 -12.73 -19.92
N MET A 96 -2.97 -12.27 -19.31
CA MET A 96 -3.64 -12.96 -18.20
C MET A 96 -5.01 -13.48 -18.65
N PRO A 97 -5.47 -14.63 -18.14
CA PRO A 97 -6.83 -15.10 -18.37
C PRO A 97 -7.85 -14.13 -17.76
N PRO A 98 -9.08 -14.04 -18.30
CA PRO A 98 -10.12 -13.24 -17.66
C PRO A 98 -10.41 -13.77 -16.25
N LEU A 99 -10.71 -12.88 -15.31
CA LEU A 99 -11.14 -13.28 -13.98
C LEU A 99 -12.46 -14.06 -14.08
N PRO A 100 -12.60 -15.19 -13.35
CA PRO A 100 -13.83 -15.96 -13.35
C PRO A 100 -14.98 -15.15 -12.72
N PRO A 101 -16.22 -15.32 -13.21
CA PRO A 101 -17.38 -14.74 -12.55
C PRO A 101 -17.66 -15.47 -11.23
N VAL A 102 -17.95 -14.72 -10.17
CA VAL A 102 -18.40 -15.30 -8.89
C VAL A 102 -19.67 -14.62 -8.42
N SER A 103 -20.63 -15.40 -7.91
CA SER A 103 -21.93 -14.87 -7.47
C SER A 103 -21.88 -14.18 -6.10
N ASN A 104 -20.94 -14.56 -5.26
CA ASN A 104 -20.81 -14.06 -3.88
C ASN A 104 -19.44 -13.41 -3.72
N MET A 105 -19.35 -12.12 -4.09
CA MET A 105 -18.15 -11.34 -3.85
C MET A 105 -18.12 -10.83 -2.42
N VAL A 106 -16.89 -10.67 -1.93
CA VAL A 106 -16.56 -9.90 -0.73
C VAL A 106 -17.20 -8.50 -0.75
N PRO A 107 -17.56 -7.90 0.40
CA PRO A 107 -18.09 -6.53 0.48
C PRO A 107 -16.99 -5.47 0.25
N ARG A 108 -16.43 -5.46 -0.96
CA ARG A 108 -15.51 -4.46 -1.50
C ARG A 108 -16.00 -4.05 -2.88
N ALA A 109 -15.67 -2.83 -3.30
CA ALA A 109 -15.97 -2.42 -4.67
C ALA A 109 -15.28 -3.39 -5.66
N PRO A 110 -15.93 -3.77 -6.77
CA PRO A 110 -15.38 -4.74 -7.72
C PRO A 110 -13.97 -4.41 -8.19
N GLU A 111 -13.68 -3.13 -8.37
CA GLU A 111 -12.36 -2.68 -8.83
C GLU A 111 -11.26 -2.90 -7.81
N VAL A 112 -11.58 -2.85 -6.52
CA VAL A 112 -10.61 -3.17 -5.46
C VAL A 112 -10.22 -4.64 -5.49
N VAL A 113 -11.19 -5.51 -5.76
CA VAL A 113 -10.93 -6.95 -5.93
C VAL A 113 -10.11 -7.15 -7.20
N ARG A 114 -10.52 -6.55 -8.31
CA ARG A 114 -9.80 -6.63 -9.58
C ARG A 114 -8.34 -6.17 -9.45
N ASP A 115 -8.10 -5.04 -8.82
CA ASP A 115 -6.76 -4.49 -8.60
C ASP A 115 -5.90 -5.42 -7.75
N ALA A 116 -6.47 -6.06 -6.72
CA ALA A 116 -5.75 -7.04 -5.91
C ALA A 116 -5.31 -8.27 -6.75
N TYR A 117 -6.19 -8.76 -7.63
CA TYR A 117 -5.84 -9.85 -8.55
C TYR A 117 -4.75 -9.45 -9.56
N ILE A 118 -4.86 -8.25 -10.15
CA ILE A 118 -3.86 -7.73 -11.08
C ILE A 118 -2.51 -7.54 -10.36
N PHE A 119 -2.53 -6.97 -9.16
CA PHE A 119 -1.32 -6.79 -8.36
C PHE A 119 -0.66 -8.13 -8.01
N ALA A 120 -1.44 -9.12 -7.60
CA ALA A 120 -0.92 -10.46 -7.33
C ALA A 120 -0.30 -11.09 -8.58
N ALA A 121 -0.92 -10.92 -9.75
CA ALA A 121 -0.39 -11.42 -11.00
C ALA A 121 0.94 -10.77 -11.38
N GLN A 122 1.02 -9.45 -11.27
CA GLN A 122 2.15 -8.66 -11.73
C GLN A 122 3.31 -8.60 -10.74
N ARG A 123 3.05 -8.78 -9.44
CA ARG A 123 4.06 -8.60 -8.37
C ARG A 123 4.28 -9.85 -7.50
N PRO A 124 4.66 -10.99 -8.11
CA PRO A 124 5.05 -12.17 -7.33
C PRO A 124 6.28 -11.88 -6.43
N ASP A 125 7.16 -10.97 -6.84
CA ASP A 125 8.30 -10.49 -6.06
C ASP A 125 7.92 -9.81 -4.72
N ILE A 126 6.63 -9.46 -4.55
CA ILE A 126 6.09 -8.92 -3.30
C ILE A 126 5.16 -9.91 -2.62
N LEU A 127 4.05 -10.27 -3.27
CA LEU A 127 2.99 -11.02 -2.58
C LEU A 127 3.38 -12.46 -2.24
N GLU A 128 4.47 -12.97 -2.80
CA GLU A 128 5.00 -14.25 -2.36
C GLU A 128 5.74 -14.19 -1.02
N TYR A 129 6.07 -12.98 -0.56
CA TYR A 129 6.73 -12.70 0.71
C TYR A 129 5.83 -12.05 1.74
N VAL A 130 4.57 -11.76 1.38
CA VAL A 130 3.54 -11.19 2.26
C VAL A 130 2.61 -12.30 2.75
N PRO A 131 2.46 -12.51 4.07
CA PRO A 131 1.54 -13.51 4.59
C PRO A 131 0.07 -13.09 4.48
N CYS A 132 -0.83 -14.07 4.45
CA CYS A 132 -2.27 -13.86 4.65
C CYS A 132 -2.67 -14.28 6.07
N PHE A 133 -3.67 -13.63 6.65
CA PHE A 133 -4.04 -13.77 8.07
C PHE A 133 -5.44 -14.37 8.28
N CYS A 134 -6.06 -14.88 7.21
CA CYS A 134 -7.45 -15.32 7.24
C CYS A 134 -7.65 -16.79 7.63
N GLY A 135 -6.58 -17.55 7.90
CA GLY A 135 -6.66 -18.98 8.20
C GLY A 135 -6.55 -19.91 6.97
N CYS A 136 -6.31 -19.36 5.78
CA CYS A 136 -6.24 -20.14 4.53
C CYS A 136 -5.03 -21.08 4.46
N GLU A 137 -4.09 -21.03 5.41
CA GLU A 137 -3.04 -22.04 5.52
C GLU A 137 -3.58 -23.44 5.78
N THR A 138 -4.77 -23.54 6.40
CA THR A 138 -5.47 -24.81 6.57
C THR A 138 -6.01 -25.38 5.24
N ALA A 139 -6.14 -24.53 4.22
CA ALA A 139 -6.51 -24.89 2.85
C ALA A 139 -5.28 -25.04 1.93
N GLY A 140 -4.05 -24.91 2.46
CA GLY A 140 -2.82 -25.10 1.71
C GLY A 140 -2.19 -23.82 1.15
N HIS A 141 -2.77 -22.64 1.37
CA HIS A 141 -2.14 -21.38 0.98
C HIS A 141 -0.92 -21.07 1.87
N THR A 142 0.19 -20.71 1.25
CA THR A 142 1.48 -20.46 1.91
C THR A 142 1.86 -18.99 1.97
N ARG A 143 1.19 -18.15 1.18
CA ARG A 143 1.45 -16.71 1.03
C ARG A 143 0.19 -16.00 0.50
N ASN A 144 0.14 -14.68 0.57
CA ASN A 144 -1.01 -13.92 0.10
C ASN A 144 -1.23 -14.07 -1.42
N ALA A 145 -0.17 -14.28 -2.22
CA ALA A 145 -0.31 -14.54 -3.65
C ALA A 145 -1.20 -15.76 -3.98
N ASP A 146 -1.13 -16.82 -3.16
CA ASP A 146 -1.87 -18.07 -3.38
C ASP A 146 -3.40 -17.85 -3.28
N CYS A 147 -3.84 -16.79 -2.58
CA CYS A 147 -5.25 -16.42 -2.50
C CYS A 147 -5.83 -15.95 -3.84
N PHE A 148 -4.97 -15.61 -4.81
CA PHE A 148 -5.37 -15.02 -6.09
C PHE A 148 -4.93 -15.87 -7.27
N VAL A 149 -3.75 -16.49 -7.20
CA VAL A 149 -3.13 -17.20 -8.33
C VAL A 149 -2.97 -18.67 -7.97
N ALA A 150 -3.68 -19.55 -8.68
CA ALA A 150 -3.58 -20.99 -8.49
C ALA A 150 -2.35 -21.57 -9.20
N SER A 151 -1.99 -21.04 -10.38
CA SER A 151 -0.77 -21.45 -11.07
C SER A 151 -0.28 -20.43 -12.09
N ARG A 152 1.00 -20.58 -12.47
CA ARG A 152 1.71 -19.71 -13.41
C ARG A 152 2.41 -20.53 -14.48
N ASN A 153 2.71 -19.88 -15.61
CA ASN A 153 3.61 -20.36 -16.64
C ASN A 153 5.07 -20.16 -16.20
N GLU A 154 6.02 -20.72 -16.97
CA GLU A 154 7.47 -20.60 -16.69
C GLU A 154 7.97 -19.15 -16.68
N ASP A 155 7.32 -18.26 -17.44
CA ASP A 155 7.61 -16.82 -17.49
C ASP A 155 6.99 -16.02 -16.33
N GLY A 156 6.31 -16.69 -15.39
CA GLY A 156 5.63 -16.07 -14.27
C GLY A 156 4.22 -15.55 -14.58
N ALA A 157 3.77 -15.58 -15.84
CA ALA A 157 2.41 -15.14 -16.20
C ALA A 157 1.35 -16.07 -15.58
N VAL A 158 0.20 -15.52 -15.23
CA VAL A 158 -0.89 -16.30 -14.61
C VAL A 158 -1.47 -17.28 -15.62
N ARG A 159 -1.47 -18.57 -15.26
CA ARG A 159 -2.13 -19.64 -16.01
C ARG A 159 -3.55 -19.89 -15.51
N GLU A 160 -3.75 -19.81 -14.19
CA GLU A 160 -5.01 -20.11 -13.54
C GLU A 160 -5.20 -19.26 -12.27
N TRP A 161 -6.40 -18.72 -12.07
CA TRP A 161 -6.76 -17.92 -10.91
C TRP A 161 -7.29 -18.83 -9.77
N ASP A 162 -6.95 -18.49 -8.54
CA ASP A 162 -7.63 -18.98 -7.35
C ASP A 162 -8.77 -18.00 -7.00
N THR A 163 -9.97 -18.48 -6.74
CA THR A 163 -11.14 -17.63 -6.43
C THR A 163 -11.25 -17.23 -4.95
N HIS A 164 -10.38 -17.75 -4.07
CA HIS A 164 -10.46 -17.53 -2.63
C HIS A 164 -10.44 -16.03 -2.28
N GLY A 165 -9.58 -15.25 -2.94
CA GLY A 165 -9.48 -13.80 -2.78
C GLY A 165 -10.79 -13.07 -3.09
N MET A 166 -11.61 -13.56 -4.03
CA MET A 166 -12.90 -12.93 -4.33
C MET A 166 -13.91 -13.03 -3.20
N ALA A 167 -13.76 -14.02 -2.32
CA ALA A 167 -14.68 -14.31 -1.22
C ALA A 167 -14.11 -13.91 0.16
N CYS A 168 -12.88 -13.39 0.24
CA CYS A 168 -12.20 -13.13 1.51
C CYS A 168 -11.67 -11.69 1.63
N THR A 169 -12.25 -10.91 2.54
CA THR A 169 -11.88 -9.50 2.79
C THR A 169 -10.42 -9.33 3.19
N ILE A 170 -9.91 -10.20 4.06
CA ILE A 170 -8.52 -10.11 4.54
C ILE A 170 -7.53 -10.32 3.39
N CYS A 171 -7.82 -11.25 2.47
CA CYS A 171 -6.94 -11.49 1.33
C CYS A 171 -6.78 -10.22 0.49
N VAL A 172 -7.91 -9.60 0.14
CA VAL A 172 -7.97 -8.37 -0.67
C VAL A 172 -7.35 -7.18 0.05
N ASP A 173 -7.65 -6.99 1.33
CA ASP A 173 -7.14 -5.85 2.09
C ASP A 173 -5.61 -5.94 2.29
N VAL A 174 -5.07 -7.15 2.56
CA VAL A 174 -3.61 -7.38 2.63
C VAL A 174 -2.93 -7.08 1.30
N ALA A 175 -3.47 -7.58 0.19
CA ALA A 175 -2.92 -7.32 -1.14
C ALA A 175 -2.95 -5.82 -1.47
N ARG A 176 -4.03 -5.14 -1.11
CA ARG A 176 -4.17 -3.69 -1.29
C ARG A 176 -3.17 -2.90 -0.46
N ASP A 177 -2.94 -3.27 0.80
CA ASP A 177 -1.96 -2.61 1.65
C ASP A 177 -0.54 -2.78 1.07
N ALA A 178 -0.19 -4.00 0.65
CA ALA A 178 1.09 -4.28 0.00
C ALA A 178 1.25 -3.49 -1.32
N MET A 179 0.18 -3.38 -2.11
CA MET A 179 0.14 -2.57 -3.33
C MET A 179 0.39 -1.09 -3.03
N GLN A 180 -0.26 -0.53 -2.02
CA GLN A 180 -0.09 0.88 -1.64
C GLN A 180 1.33 1.17 -1.12
N LEU A 181 1.87 0.28 -0.28
CA LEU A 181 3.23 0.42 0.24
C LEU A 181 4.27 0.28 -0.89
N SER A 182 4.08 -0.65 -1.81
CA SER A 182 4.94 -0.78 -2.99
C SER A 182 4.89 0.47 -3.86
N ALA A 183 3.71 1.05 -4.08
CA ALA A 183 3.57 2.28 -4.85
C ALA A 183 4.28 3.47 -4.18
N SER A 184 4.46 3.45 -2.86
CA SER A 184 5.25 4.44 -2.13
C SER A 184 6.77 4.21 -2.16
N GLY A 185 7.22 3.11 -2.80
CA GLY A 185 8.64 2.76 -2.92
C GLY A 185 9.21 1.95 -1.75
N ALA A 186 8.37 1.44 -0.84
CA ALA A 186 8.80 0.58 0.25
C ALA A 186 9.44 -0.72 -0.28
N SER A 187 10.46 -1.22 0.42
CA SER A 187 11.09 -2.51 0.08
C SER A 187 10.19 -3.68 0.45
N THR A 188 10.36 -4.86 -0.16
CA THR A 188 9.56 -6.05 0.19
C THR A 188 9.68 -6.43 1.67
N VAL A 189 10.85 -6.21 2.27
CA VAL A 189 11.08 -6.40 3.72
C VAL A 189 10.19 -5.45 4.54
N ASP A 190 10.18 -4.16 4.20
CA ASP A 190 9.37 -3.16 4.90
C ASP A 190 7.87 -3.37 4.68
N ILE A 191 7.48 -3.74 3.46
CA ILE A 191 6.08 -4.08 3.12
C ILE A 191 5.61 -5.23 4.01
N ARG A 192 6.39 -6.32 4.08
CA ARG A 192 6.05 -7.47 4.93
C ARG A 192 5.91 -7.04 6.39
N ALA A 193 6.90 -6.32 6.93
CA ALA A 193 6.90 -5.90 8.33
C ALA A 193 5.69 -5.00 8.66
N ALA A 194 5.35 -4.05 7.78
CA ALA A 194 4.20 -3.17 7.95
C ALA A 194 2.87 -3.95 7.91
N VAL A 195 2.73 -4.91 6.99
CA VAL A 195 1.55 -5.78 6.93
C VAL A 195 1.46 -6.65 8.19
N GLU A 196 2.52 -7.36 8.58
CA GLU A 196 2.53 -8.19 9.79
C GLU A 196 2.17 -7.37 11.05
N SER A 197 2.67 -6.14 11.15
CA SER A 197 2.31 -5.22 12.24
C SER A 197 0.82 -4.85 12.22
N LYS A 198 0.28 -4.48 11.04
CA LYS A 198 -1.13 -4.08 10.89
C LYS A 198 -2.10 -5.21 11.22
N TYR A 199 -1.76 -6.45 10.86
CA TYR A 199 -2.60 -7.63 11.04
C TYR A 199 -2.22 -8.49 12.26
N ALA A 200 -1.37 -7.98 13.18
CA ALA A 200 -0.87 -8.73 14.34
C ALA A 200 -1.95 -9.24 15.31
N ALA A 201 -3.18 -8.70 15.25
CA ALA A 201 -4.30 -9.16 16.06
C ALA A 201 -4.86 -10.52 15.60
N TYR A 202 -4.54 -10.97 14.38
CA TYR A 202 -4.98 -12.26 13.86
C TYR A 202 -4.07 -13.38 14.40
N PRO A 203 -4.63 -14.48 14.95
CA PRO A 203 -3.85 -15.52 15.62
C PRO A 203 -3.14 -16.48 14.66
N ARG A 204 -3.37 -16.34 13.35
CA ARG A 204 -2.90 -17.25 12.31
C ARG A 204 -2.38 -16.44 11.14
N GLN A 205 -1.32 -16.94 10.53
CA GLN A 205 -0.82 -16.43 9.26
C GLN A 205 -0.29 -17.59 8.42
N THR A 206 -0.28 -17.40 7.10
CA THR A 206 0.33 -18.37 6.19
C THR A 206 1.83 -18.54 6.45
N PRO A 207 2.41 -19.74 6.25
CA PRO A 207 3.83 -20.02 6.47
C PRO A 207 4.70 -19.41 5.36
N THR A 208 4.72 -18.08 5.29
CA THR A 208 5.30 -17.33 4.17
C THR A 208 6.82 -17.21 4.34
N PRO A 209 7.63 -17.60 3.34
CA PRO A 209 9.08 -17.55 3.40
C PRO A 209 9.56 -16.10 3.60
N SER A 210 10.68 -15.89 4.26
CA SER A 210 11.24 -14.53 4.43
C SER A 210 11.63 -13.91 3.09
N PRO A 211 11.46 -12.59 2.92
CA PRO A 211 12.00 -11.86 1.77
C PRO A 211 13.54 -11.97 1.73
N PRO A 212 14.17 -11.82 0.56
CA PRO A 212 15.63 -11.75 0.46
C PRO A 212 16.14 -10.55 1.25
N ALA A 213 17.42 -10.59 1.62
CA ALA A 213 18.12 -9.37 2.00
C ALA A 213 18.16 -8.41 0.80
N ASN A 214 17.90 -7.12 1.08
CA ASN A 214 18.03 -6.03 0.13
C ASN A 214 19.50 -5.74 -0.16
#